data_AF-A0A843JK82-F1
#
_entry.id   AF-A0A843JK82-F1
#
_cell.length_a   1.000
_cell.length_b   1.000
_cell.length_c   1.000
_cell.angle_alpha   90.00
_cell.angle_beta   90.00
_cell.angle_gamma   90.00
#
_symmetry.space_group_name_H-M   'P 1'
#
loop_
_entity.id
_entity.type
_entity.pdbx_description
1 polymer ?
#
loop_
_entity_poly.entity_id
_entity_poly.type
_entity_poly.pdbx_seq_one_letter_code
_entity_poly.pdbx_strand_id
1 'polypeptide(L)'
;MYIPTVREDMAKRGWDSLDVIIVSGDTYIDSSYNGAAVIGHWLIDNGFKVGIICQPDTSSGDDITRLGEPKLFWSVTAGCVDSMVANYSPTGKRRKDDDFTPGGVNDRRPDRACIAYTNLIKKYAKGKPIVLGGIEASRR
;
A
#
# COMPACT_ATOMS: atom_id res chain seq x y z
N MET A 1 -10.71 11.47 9.50
CA MET A 1 -10.73 10.22 10.30
C MET A 1 -9.82 9.23 9.58
N TYR A 2 -8.75 8.74 10.21
CA TYR A 2 -7.76 7.87 9.55
C TYR A 2 -8.35 6.64 8.88
N ILE A 3 -7.81 6.25 7.72
CA ILE A 3 -8.15 5.00 7.04
C ILE A 3 -7.76 3.81 7.94
N PRO A 4 -8.63 2.81 8.14
CA PRO A 4 -8.31 1.62 8.90
C PRO A 4 -7.01 0.98 8.45
N THR A 5 -6.07 0.86 9.39
CA THR A 5 -4.85 0.12 9.17
C THR A 5 -4.90 -1.23 9.86
N VAL A 6 -5.68 -1.42 10.92
CA VAL A 6 -5.78 -2.70 11.65
C VAL A 6 -7.23 -3.14 11.83
N ARG A 7 -7.47 -4.41 12.21
CA ARG A 7 -8.83 -4.95 12.38
C ARG A 7 -9.62 -4.23 13.47
N GLU A 8 -8.93 -3.73 14.49
CA GLU A 8 -9.53 -2.95 15.58
C GLU A 8 -10.15 -1.65 15.05
N ASP A 9 -9.53 -1.02 14.04
CA ASP A 9 -10.08 0.19 13.41
C ASP A 9 -11.33 -0.12 12.59
N MET A 10 -11.37 -1.30 11.96
CA MET A 10 -12.57 -1.79 11.27
C MET A 10 -13.70 -2.07 12.27
N ALA A 11 -13.39 -2.73 13.39
CA ALA A 11 -14.36 -3.03 14.44
C ALA A 11 -14.97 -1.77 15.05
N LYS A 12 -14.17 -0.72 15.30
CA LYS A 12 -14.67 0.60 15.76
C LYS A 12 -15.66 1.24 14.80
N ARG A 13 -15.61 0.88 13.51
CA ARG A 13 -16.52 1.36 12.45
C ARG A 13 -17.68 0.39 12.18
N GLY A 14 -17.75 -0.75 12.88
CA GLY A 14 -18.73 -1.81 12.60
C GLY A 14 -18.54 -2.46 11.23
N TRP A 15 -17.29 -2.54 10.75
CA TRP A 15 -16.96 -3.11 9.45
C TRP A 15 -16.39 -4.53 9.59
N ASP A 16 -17.14 -5.53 9.13
CA ASP A 16 -16.67 -6.91 9.12
C ASP A 16 -15.76 -7.24 7.92
N SER A 17 -15.76 -6.37 6.91
CA SER A 17 -15.07 -6.56 5.63
C SER A 17 -14.78 -5.23 4.95
N LEU A 18 -13.77 -5.21 4.09
CA LEU A 18 -13.41 -4.05 3.26
C LEU A 18 -13.83 -4.27 1.81
N ASP A 19 -14.21 -3.20 1.13
CA ASP A 19 -14.49 -3.20 -0.31
C ASP A 19 -13.21 -3.07 -1.12
N VAL A 20 -12.30 -2.21 -0.66
CA VAL A 20 -11.00 -1.94 -1.28
C VAL A 20 -9.91 -1.99 -0.22
N ILE A 21 -8.80 -2.68 -0.52
CA ILE A 21 -7.59 -2.64 0.28
C ILE A 21 -6.49 -2.00 -0.55
N ILE A 22 -5.94 -0.88 -0.05
CA ILE A 22 -4.84 -0.17 -0.67
C ILE A 22 -3.52 -0.69 -0.10
N VAL A 23 -2.59 -1.08 -0.97
CA VAL A 23 -1.23 -1.48 -0.61
C VAL A 23 -0.26 -0.41 -1.10
N SER A 24 0.50 0.17 -0.17
CA SER A 24 1.42 1.28 -0.44
C SER A 24 2.86 0.91 -0.11
N GLY A 25 3.80 1.37 -0.95
CA GLY A 25 5.24 1.31 -0.69
C GLY A 25 5.76 2.37 0.27
N ASP A 26 4.92 3.35 0.63
CA ASP A 26 5.21 4.32 1.70
C ASP A 26 4.56 3.87 3.01
N THR A 27 5.08 4.37 4.12
CA THR A 27 4.34 4.42 5.37
C THR A 27 3.03 5.20 5.23
N TYR A 28 2.09 4.96 6.14
CA TYR A 28 0.83 5.67 6.09
C TYR A 28 1.02 7.10 6.59
N ILE A 29 1.02 8.05 5.65
CA ILE A 29 1.01 9.48 5.91
C ILE A 29 -0.34 10.01 5.47
N ASP A 30 -1.19 10.38 6.44
CA ASP A 30 -2.53 10.90 6.16
C ASP A 30 -2.47 12.37 5.78
N SER A 31 -2.04 12.64 4.55
CA SER A 31 -1.83 13.97 4.00
C SER A 31 -2.25 14.02 2.54
N SER A 32 -2.65 15.20 2.06
CA SER A 32 -2.94 15.45 0.65
C SER A 32 -1.72 15.24 -0.27
N TYR A 33 -0.51 15.21 0.31
CA TYR A 33 0.71 14.86 -0.41
C TYR A 33 0.72 13.37 -0.84
N ASN A 34 0.05 12.50 -0.10
CA ASN A 34 0.03 11.06 -0.37
C ASN A 34 -1.22 10.67 -1.18
N GLY A 35 -1.02 10.31 -2.44
CA GLY A 35 -2.11 9.91 -3.33
C GLY A 35 -2.93 8.71 -2.83
N ALA A 36 -2.31 7.77 -2.10
CA ALA A 36 -3.02 6.64 -1.49
C ALA A 36 -4.01 7.11 -0.41
N ALA A 37 -3.61 8.09 0.41
CA ALA A 37 -4.48 8.68 1.42
C ALA A 37 -5.64 9.47 0.78
N VAL A 38 -5.35 10.27 -0.25
CA VAL A 38 -6.37 11.06 -0.97
C VAL A 38 -7.42 10.15 -1.61
N ILE A 39 -7.00 9.13 -2.36
CA ILE A 39 -7.93 8.18 -3.00
C ILE A 39 -8.68 7.36 -1.95
N GLY A 40 -8.01 6.95 -0.87
CA GLY A 40 -8.66 6.21 0.20
C GLY A 40 -9.77 6.99 0.88
N HIS A 41 -9.55 8.26 1.21
CA HIS A 41 -10.61 9.13 1.76
C HIS A 41 -11.70 9.40 0.75
N TRP A 42 -11.36 9.70 -0.50
CA TRP A 42 -12.37 9.91 -1.53
C TRP A 42 -13.30 8.71 -1.68
N LEU A 43 -12.77 7.49 -1.67
CA LEU A 43 -13.56 6.27 -1.69
C LEU A 43 -14.44 6.12 -0.43
N ILE A 44 -13.91 6.42 0.75
CA ILE A 44 -14.68 6.39 2.01
C ILE A 44 -15.84 7.40 1.97
N ASP A 45 -15.58 8.62 1.51
CA ASP A 45 -16.58 9.68 1.38
C ASP A 45 -17.68 9.33 0.36
N ASN A 46 -17.38 8.43 -0.57
CA ASN A 46 -18.33 7.86 -1.53
C ASN A 46 -18.95 6.53 -1.08
N GLY A 47 -18.83 6.17 0.20
CA GLY A 47 -19.54 5.05 0.82
C GLY A 47 -18.84 3.71 0.76
N PHE A 48 -17.59 3.64 0.29
CA PHE A 48 -16.81 2.40 0.27
C PHE A 48 -16.09 2.15 1.59
N LYS A 49 -15.96 0.88 1.99
CA LYS A 49 -15.15 0.47 3.14
C LYS A 49 -13.72 0.26 2.68
N VAL A 50 -12.81 1.15 3.05
CA VAL A 50 -11.41 1.11 2.61
C VAL A 50 -10.49 0.83 3.78
N GLY A 51 -9.46 0.00 3.55
CA GLY A 51 -8.33 -0.14 4.45
C GLY A 51 -7.01 0.04 3.73
N ILE A 52 -5.93 0.27 4.48
CA ILE A 52 -4.59 0.47 3.92
C ILE A 52 -3.54 -0.41 4.60
N ILE A 53 -2.67 -1.00 3.80
CA ILE A 53 -1.52 -1.80 4.19
C ILE A 53 -0.27 -1.12 3.64
N CYS A 54 0.57 -0.64 4.53
CA CYS A 54 1.78 0.09 4.18
C CYS A 54 3.01 -0.78 4.40
N GLN A 55 3.86 -0.86 3.38
CA GLN A 55 5.14 -1.56 3.40
C GLN A 55 5.04 -2.99 3.96
N PRO A 56 4.12 -3.82 3.44
CA PRO A 56 4.00 -5.19 3.91
C PRO A 56 5.30 -5.95 3.70
N ASP A 57 5.65 -6.80 4.66
CA ASP A 57 6.72 -7.76 4.48
C ASP A 57 6.45 -8.64 3.24
N THR A 58 7.48 -8.78 2.41
CA THR A 58 7.41 -9.56 1.16
C THR A 58 7.82 -11.02 1.35
N SER A 59 8.38 -11.35 2.51
CA SER A 59 8.84 -12.71 2.84
C SER A 59 7.69 -13.62 3.33
N SER A 60 6.64 -13.03 3.90
CA SER A 60 5.50 -13.71 4.50
C SER A 60 4.14 -13.24 3.95
N GLY A 61 3.07 -13.96 4.26
CA GLY A 61 1.70 -13.60 3.87
C GLY A 61 0.92 -12.88 4.98
N ASP A 62 1.54 -12.67 6.13
CA ASP A 62 0.83 -12.24 7.34
C ASP A 62 0.32 -10.80 7.18
N ASP A 63 1.19 -9.91 6.68
CA ASP A 63 0.83 -8.51 6.50
C ASP A 63 -0.25 -8.30 5.44
N ILE A 64 -0.17 -9.03 4.32
CA ILE A 64 -1.11 -8.84 3.22
C ILE A 64 -2.50 -9.39 3.55
N THR A 65 -2.57 -10.41 4.43
CA THR A 65 -3.84 -11.05 4.83
C THR A 65 -4.43 -10.48 6.13
N ARG A 66 -3.70 -9.61 6.85
CA ARG A 66 -4.10 -9.12 8.19
C ARG A 66 -5.45 -8.42 8.22
N LEU A 67 -5.87 -7.74 7.13
CA LEU A 67 -7.17 -7.08 7.02
C LEU A 67 -8.25 -7.95 6.35
N GLY A 68 -7.92 -9.19 5.99
CA GLY A 68 -8.75 -10.04 5.14
C GLY A 68 -8.60 -9.70 3.66
N GLU A 69 -9.56 -10.14 2.85
CA GLU A 69 -9.58 -9.88 1.41
C GLU A 69 -10.62 -8.81 1.05
N PRO A 70 -10.35 -7.95 0.06
CA PRO A 70 -11.30 -6.95 -0.38
C PRO A 70 -12.48 -7.61 -1.10
N LYS A 71 -13.68 -7.03 -0.98
CA LYS A 71 -14.85 -7.49 -1.73
C LYS A 71 -14.74 -7.18 -3.21
N LEU A 72 -14.22 -6.00 -3.56
CA LEU A 72 -14.14 -5.49 -4.92
C LEU A 72 -12.77 -5.72 -5.54
N PHE A 73 -11.72 -5.04 -5.06
CA PHE A 73 -10.38 -5.13 -5.64
C PHE A 73 -9.26 -4.69 -4.69
N TRP A 74 -8.04 -5.11 -5.01
CA TRP A 74 -6.80 -4.59 -4.42
C TRP A 74 -6.33 -3.37 -5.19
N SER A 75 -5.98 -2.29 -4.50
CA SER A 75 -5.25 -1.16 -5.10
C SER A 75 -3.79 -1.25 -4.70
N VAL A 76 -2.86 -1.11 -5.63
CA VAL A 76 -1.41 -1.19 -5.35
C VAL A 76 -0.70 0.03 -5.91
N THR A 77 0.14 0.65 -5.07
CA THR A 77 1.00 1.76 -5.47
C THR A 77 2.37 1.67 -4.80
N ALA A 78 3.40 2.17 -5.49
CA ALA A 78 4.75 2.29 -4.93
C ALA A 78 4.89 3.43 -3.91
N GLY A 79 3.86 4.29 -3.79
CA GLY A 79 3.86 5.47 -2.92
C GLY A 79 3.94 6.78 -3.71
N CYS A 80 4.42 7.84 -3.06
CA CYS A 80 4.59 9.18 -3.61
C CYS A 80 5.69 9.23 -4.68
N VAL A 81 6.65 8.31 -4.62
CA VAL A 81 7.80 8.21 -5.53
C VAL A 81 7.91 6.79 -6.11
N ASP A 82 8.61 6.68 -7.23
CA ASP A 82 8.99 5.38 -7.80
C ASP A 82 9.94 4.63 -6.86
N SER A 83 9.75 3.32 -6.69
CA SER A 83 10.53 2.54 -5.73
C SER A 83 12.01 2.45 -6.09
N MET A 84 12.36 2.49 -7.38
CA MET A 84 13.77 2.50 -7.80
C MET A 84 14.41 3.85 -7.45
N VAL A 85 13.67 4.95 -7.54
CA VAL A 85 14.15 6.29 -7.15
C VAL A 85 14.30 6.41 -5.63
N ALA A 86 13.39 5.81 -4.87
CA ALA A 86 13.47 5.72 -3.41
C ALA A 86 14.66 4.85 -2.96
N ASN A 87 14.94 3.77 -3.68
CA ASN A 87 15.96 2.80 -3.29
C ASN A 87 17.36 3.13 -3.81
N TYR A 88 17.48 3.89 -4.90
CA TYR A 88 18.77 4.13 -5.54
C TYR A 88 19.02 5.61 -5.83
N SER A 89 20.30 5.99 -5.76
CA SER A 89 20.80 7.25 -6.30
C SER A 89 20.81 7.23 -7.84
N PRO A 90 20.93 8.39 -8.51
CA PRO A 90 21.09 8.44 -9.97
C PRO A 90 22.30 7.66 -10.49
N THR A 91 23.30 7.41 -9.63
CA THR A 91 24.48 6.60 -9.95
C THR A 91 24.30 5.09 -9.74
N GLY A 92 23.09 4.64 -9.36
CA GLY A 92 22.78 3.24 -9.12
C GLY A 92 23.22 2.69 -7.76
N LYS A 93 23.75 3.52 -6.86
CA LYS A 93 24.05 3.10 -5.48
C LYS A 93 22.78 3.06 -4.64
N ARG A 94 22.59 1.97 -3.86
CA ARG A 94 21.47 1.83 -2.93
C ARG A 94 21.56 2.88 -1.83
N ARG A 95 20.44 3.56 -1.55
CA ARG A 95 20.31 4.52 -0.45
C ARG A 95 20.24 3.78 0.88
N LYS A 96 20.72 4.42 1.94
CA LYS A 96 20.57 3.90 3.31
C LYS A 96 19.29 4.39 3.95
N ASP A 97 18.83 5.53 3.47
CA ASP A 97 17.70 6.32 3.93
C ASP A 97 16.52 6.24 2.95
N ASP A 98 15.30 6.27 3.50
CA ASP A 98 14.03 6.44 2.75
C ASP A 98 13.09 7.32 3.57
N ASP A 99 12.81 8.53 3.06
CA ASP A 99 11.98 9.56 3.70
C ASP A 99 10.55 9.08 4.05
N PHE A 100 10.05 8.06 3.34
CA PHE A 100 8.70 7.55 3.54
C PHE A 100 8.66 6.19 4.24
N THR A 101 9.79 5.71 4.78
CA THR A 101 9.84 4.52 5.64
C THR A 101 9.91 4.94 7.11
N PRO A 102 9.20 4.28 8.06
CA PRO A 102 9.29 4.61 9.48
C PRO A 102 10.72 4.54 9.99
N GLY A 103 11.16 5.60 10.67
CA GLY A 103 12.54 5.72 11.15
C GLY A 103 13.55 6.11 10.06
N GLY A 104 13.10 6.36 8.83
CA GLY A 104 13.95 6.82 7.73
C GLY A 104 14.90 5.77 7.17
N VAL A 105 14.77 4.49 7.55
CA VAL A 105 15.68 3.41 7.14
C VAL A 105 15.17 2.74 5.88
N ASN A 106 16.04 2.54 4.88
CA ASN A 106 15.67 1.88 3.63
C ASN A 106 15.77 0.35 3.71
N ASP A 107 14.82 -0.27 4.42
CA ASP A 107 14.75 -1.72 4.62
C ASP A 107 13.40 -2.35 4.27
N ARG A 108 12.32 -1.57 4.10
CA ARG A 108 10.96 -2.12 3.90
C ARG A 108 10.43 -2.05 2.47
N ARG A 109 10.72 -0.98 1.72
CA ARG A 109 10.22 -0.82 0.36
C ARG A 109 11.01 -1.69 -0.63
N PRO A 110 10.39 -2.69 -1.27
CA PRO A 110 11.08 -3.51 -2.25
C PRO A 110 11.26 -2.77 -3.58
N ASP A 111 12.27 -3.19 -4.34
CA ASP A 111 12.45 -2.75 -5.72
C ASP A 111 11.27 -3.18 -6.58
N ARG A 112 10.81 -2.27 -7.45
CA ARG A 112 9.59 -2.46 -8.27
C ARG A 112 8.40 -2.84 -7.40
N ALA A 113 8.14 -2.04 -6.38
CA ALA A 113 7.12 -2.27 -5.36
C ALA A 113 5.76 -2.68 -5.93
N CYS A 114 5.29 -2.05 -7.02
CA CYS A 114 4.03 -2.44 -7.66
C CYS A 114 4.03 -3.91 -8.11
N ILE A 115 5.13 -4.39 -8.68
CA ILE A 115 5.28 -5.80 -9.11
C ILE A 115 5.42 -6.72 -7.91
N ALA A 116 6.26 -6.34 -6.94
CA ALA A 116 6.50 -7.14 -5.74
C ALA A 116 5.20 -7.39 -4.95
N TYR A 117 4.43 -6.33 -4.66
CA TYR A 117 3.17 -6.44 -3.94
C TYR A 117 2.07 -7.13 -4.75
N THR A 118 2.02 -6.92 -6.08
CA THR A 118 1.10 -7.68 -6.95
C THR A 118 1.37 -9.18 -6.87
N ASN A 119 2.63 -9.58 -6.91
CA ASN A 119 3.01 -10.99 -6.77
C ASN A 119 2.70 -11.53 -5.38
N LEU A 120 2.89 -10.71 -4.33
CA LEU A 120 2.55 -11.06 -2.95
C LEU A 120 1.05 -11.34 -2.80
N ILE A 121 0.19 -10.47 -3.32
CA ILE A 121 -1.27 -10.65 -3.35
C ILE A 121 -1.62 -11.92 -4.11
N LYS A 122 -1.08 -12.13 -5.32
CA LYS A 122 -1.34 -13.34 -6.12
C LYS A 122 -0.90 -14.62 -5.42
N LYS A 123 0.08 -14.56 -4.52
CA LYS A 123 0.56 -15.70 -3.74
C LYS A 123 -0.37 -16.03 -2.57
N TYR A 124 -0.82 -15.03 -1.82
CA TYR A 124 -1.49 -15.23 -0.52
C TYR A 124 -2.98 -14.87 -0.47
N ALA A 125 -3.50 -14.07 -1.41
CA ALA A 125 -4.88 -13.58 -1.42
C ALA A 125 -5.45 -13.59 -2.86
N LYS A 126 -5.85 -14.77 -3.32
CA LYS A 126 -6.24 -15.03 -4.72
C LYS A 126 -7.70 -14.69 -5.01
N GLY A 127 -7.97 -14.28 -6.24
CA GLY A 127 -9.33 -14.23 -6.79
C GLY A 127 -9.94 -12.84 -6.93
N LYS A 128 -9.31 -11.80 -6.38
CA LYS A 128 -9.76 -10.41 -6.54
C LYS A 128 -8.90 -9.66 -7.56
N PRO A 129 -9.51 -8.78 -8.39
CA PRO A 129 -8.76 -7.91 -9.30
C PRO A 129 -7.73 -7.07 -8.56
N ILE A 130 -6.65 -6.72 -9.26
CA ILE A 130 -5.58 -5.84 -8.76
C ILE A 130 -5.49 -4.64 -9.70
N VAL A 131 -5.65 -3.44 -9.15
CA VAL A 131 -5.58 -2.16 -9.85
C VAL A 131 -4.30 -1.45 -9.44
N LEU A 132 -3.42 -1.18 -10.40
CA LEU A 132 -2.17 -0.46 -10.18
C LEU A 132 -2.38 1.05 -10.34
N GLY A 133 -1.73 1.85 -9.50
CA GLY A 133 -1.77 3.30 -9.58
C GLY A 133 -0.49 3.98 -9.11
N GLY A 134 -0.41 5.29 -9.36
CA GLY A 134 0.75 6.11 -9.02
C GLY A 134 1.86 6.12 -10.09
N ILE A 135 2.94 6.85 -9.78
CA ILE A 135 4.00 7.17 -10.74
C ILE A 135 4.64 5.90 -11.32
N GLU A 136 5.00 4.94 -10.47
CA GLU A 136 5.65 3.69 -10.91
C GLU A 136 4.77 2.84 -11.85
N ALA A 137 3.46 2.86 -11.65
CA ALA A 137 2.52 2.14 -12.51
C ALA A 137 2.35 2.83 -13.87
N SER A 138 2.35 4.17 -13.90
CA SER A 138 2.15 4.97 -15.11
C SER A 138 3.31 4.95 -16.11
N ARG A 139 4.50 4.50 -15.67
CA ARG A 139 5.71 4.45 -16.49
C ARG A 139 5.97 3.06 -17.09
N ARG A 140 4.98 2.18 -17.08
CA ARG A 140 5.06 0.80 -17.54
C ARG A 140 3.97 0.47 -18.55
#